data_AF-A0A7S0MX64-F1
#
_entry.id   AF-A0A7S0MX64-F1
#
_cell.length_a   1.000
_cell.length_b   1.000
_cell.length_c   1.000
_cell.angle_alpha   90.00
_cell.angle_beta   90.00
_cell.angle_gamma   90.00
#
_symmetry.space_group_name_H-M   'P 1'
#
loop_
_entity.id
_entity.type
_entity.pdbx_description
1 polymer ?
#
loop_
_entity_poly.entity_id
_entity_poly.type
_entity_poly.pdbx_seq_one_letter_code
_entity_poly.pdbx_strand_id
1 'polypeptide(L)'
;EEEDGRTTKFDCTACGHTVPVAQLATHPLLNVSMCKPCVMFYSSELFATGPEGFEENCRWCGDGGNLVGCDFCIRNVCRSCIETNLGADELATILGEEEGECDTWEQKADAPKWKCYACEPAPISHLQAEHQELVANVEEEA
;
A
#
# COMPACT_ATOMS: atom_id res chain seq x y z
N GLU A 1 -3.10 4.02 41.60
CA GLU A 1 -2.02 4.42 40.67
C GLU A 1 -2.24 3.57 39.44
N GLU A 2 -2.96 4.12 38.46
CA GLU A 2 -3.10 3.46 37.16
C GLU A 2 -1.84 3.84 36.39
N GLU A 3 -0.89 2.90 36.29
CA GLU A 3 0.18 3.05 35.31
C GLU A 3 -0.48 3.15 33.94
N ASP A 4 -0.43 4.33 33.35
CA ASP A 4 -0.69 4.56 31.93
C ASP A 4 0.42 3.84 31.16
N GLY A 5 0.29 2.52 31.07
CA GLY A 5 1.12 1.61 30.29
C GLY A 5 0.85 1.89 28.81
N ARG A 6 1.38 3.00 28.32
CA ARG A 6 1.30 3.40 26.92
C ARG A 6 2.02 2.36 26.07
N THR A 7 1.29 1.33 25.66
CA THR A 7 1.77 0.36 24.69
C THR A 7 2.08 1.11 23.41
N THR A 8 3.31 1.01 22.91
CA THR A 8 3.73 1.59 21.63
C THR A 8 2.81 1.07 20.52
N LYS A 9 2.35 1.96 19.65
CA LYS A 9 1.42 1.65 18.55
C LYS A 9 1.99 2.13 17.22
N PHE A 10 1.50 1.55 16.14
CA PHE A 10 1.79 1.97 14.77
C PHE A 10 0.52 1.88 13.92
N ASP A 11 0.51 2.60 12.80
CA ASP A 11 -0.58 2.55 11.83
C ASP A 11 -0.29 1.50 10.75
N CYS A 12 -1.21 0.56 10.58
CA CYS A 12 -1.08 -0.47 9.55
C CYS A 12 -1.35 0.14 8.16
N THR A 13 -0.36 0.07 7.28
CA THR A 13 -0.46 0.64 5.92
C THR A 13 -1.49 -0.07 5.02
N ALA A 14 -1.92 -1.29 5.35
CA ALA A 14 -2.89 -2.04 4.57
C ALA A 14 -4.36 -1.77 4.97
N CYS A 15 -4.64 -1.60 6.28
CA CYS A 15 -6.02 -1.40 6.78
C CYS A 15 -6.27 -0.04 7.42
N GLY A 16 -5.24 0.80 7.61
CA GLY A 16 -5.34 2.13 8.21
C GLY A 16 -5.58 2.13 9.73
N HIS A 17 -5.67 0.98 10.38
CA HIS A 17 -5.90 0.92 11.82
C HIS A 17 -4.61 1.09 12.63
N THR A 18 -4.68 1.89 13.69
CA THR A 18 -3.65 1.97 14.73
C THR A 18 -3.66 0.71 15.61
N VAL A 19 -2.58 -0.07 15.59
CA VAL A 19 -2.46 -1.34 16.31
C VAL A 19 -1.24 -1.35 17.25
N PRO A 20 -1.23 -2.18 18.30
CA PRO A 20 -0.06 -2.35 19.15
C PRO A 20 1.14 -2.86 18.34
N VAL A 21 2.34 -2.38 18.66
CA VAL A 21 3.60 -2.81 18.01
C VAL A 21 3.86 -4.32 18.16
N ALA A 22 3.30 -4.98 19.19
CA ALA A 22 3.32 -6.45 19.29
C ALA A 22 2.63 -7.18 18.11
N GLN A 23 1.80 -6.47 17.34
CA GLN A 23 1.15 -6.94 16.11
C GLN A 23 1.89 -6.50 14.84
N LEU A 24 3.05 -5.86 14.96
CA LEU A 24 3.87 -5.45 13.81
C LEU A 24 4.33 -6.68 13.03
N ALA A 25 4.24 -6.56 11.71
CA ALA A 25 4.78 -7.49 10.75
C ALA A 25 5.22 -6.70 9.49
N THR A 26 6.16 -7.26 8.74
CA THR A 26 6.70 -6.63 7.54
C THR A 26 5.91 -7.03 6.31
N HIS A 27 5.56 -6.06 5.46
CA HIS A 27 4.98 -6.36 4.17
C HIS A 27 5.94 -7.19 3.30
N PRO A 28 5.55 -8.38 2.78
CA PRO A 28 6.46 -9.30 2.10
C PRO A 28 7.18 -8.74 0.86
N LEU A 29 6.54 -7.81 0.14
CA LEU A 29 7.10 -7.15 -1.04
C LEU A 29 7.56 -5.70 -0.82
N LEU A 30 6.74 -4.87 -0.18
CA LEU A 30 6.95 -3.41 -0.08
C LEU A 30 7.82 -2.99 1.11
N ASN A 31 8.09 -3.89 2.08
CA ASN A 31 8.87 -3.61 3.29
C ASN A 31 8.34 -2.43 4.12
N VAL A 32 7.01 -2.32 4.23
CA VAL A 32 6.30 -1.34 5.07
C VAL A 32 5.55 -2.02 6.23
N SER A 33 5.14 -1.25 7.21
CA SER A 33 4.45 -1.74 8.41
C SER A 33 3.05 -2.28 8.08
N MET A 34 2.81 -3.54 8.41
CA MET A 34 1.49 -4.18 8.38
C MET A 34 1.18 -4.84 9.72
N CYS A 35 -0.10 -4.95 10.08
CA CYS A 35 -0.50 -5.76 11.22
C CYS A 35 -0.50 -7.25 10.84
N LYS A 36 -0.21 -8.12 11.80
CA LYS A 36 -0.22 -9.59 11.62
C LYS A 36 -1.47 -10.12 10.91
N PRO A 37 -2.71 -9.68 11.24
CA PRO A 37 -3.90 -10.09 10.49
C PRO A 37 -3.85 -9.76 9.00
N CYS A 38 -3.39 -8.56 8.64
CA CYS A 38 -3.24 -8.16 7.23
C CYS A 38 -2.17 -8.97 6.51
N VAL A 39 -1.04 -9.28 7.16
CA VAL A 39 -0.01 -10.16 6.54
C VAL A 39 -0.53 -11.58 6.33
N MET A 40 -1.28 -12.11 7.29
CA MET A 40 -1.91 -13.43 7.17
C MET A 40 -2.92 -13.47 6.03
N PHE A 41 -3.76 -12.44 5.90
CA PHE A 41 -4.69 -12.30 4.77
C PHE A 41 -3.96 -12.14 3.44
N TYR A 42 -2.96 -11.25 3.37
CA TYR A 42 -2.13 -11.06 2.18
C TYR A 42 -1.47 -12.35 1.69
N SER A 43 -1.16 -13.26 2.63
CA SER A 43 -0.49 -14.53 2.35
C SER A 43 -1.45 -15.73 2.29
N SER A 44 -2.76 -15.53 2.45
CA SER A 44 -3.71 -16.65 2.49
C SER A 44 -3.99 -17.25 1.13
N GLU A 45 -3.89 -16.45 0.06
CA GLU A 45 -4.19 -16.85 -1.30
C GLU A 45 -3.17 -16.31 -2.31
N LEU A 46 -3.06 -16.98 -3.46
CA LEU A 46 -2.26 -16.48 -4.57
C LEU A 46 -3.06 -15.40 -5.31
N PHE A 47 -2.37 -14.37 -5.76
CA PHE A 47 -2.94 -13.29 -6.55
C PHE A 47 -3.42 -13.85 -7.89
N ALA A 48 -4.73 -13.92 -8.08
CA ALA A 48 -5.32 -14.34 -9.34
C ALA A 48 -4.96 -13.36 -10.46
N THR A 49 -4.76 -13.86 -11.67
CA THR A 49 -4.50 -13.04 -12.84
C THR A 49 -5.72 -13.08 -13.75
N GLY A 50 -6.26 -11.90 -14.05
CA GLY A 50 -7.42 -11.76 -14.93
C GLY A 50 -7.08 -12.01 -16.40
N PRO A 51 -8.08 -12.01 -17.29
CA PRO A 51 -7.91 -12.31 -18.72
C PRO A 51 -6.93 -11.36 -19.45
N GLU A 52 -6.76 -10.14 -18.94
CA GLU A 52 -5.88 -9.12 -19.49
C GLU A 52 -4.41 -9.26 -19.02
N GLY A 53 -4.12 -10.24 -18.16
CA GLY A 53 -2.76 -10.50 -17.67
C GLY A 53 -2.35 -9.70 -16.43
N PHE A 54 -3.28 -9.00 -15.78
CA PHE A 54 -3.06 -8.24 -14.55
C PHE A 54 -3.62 -8.95 -13.31
N GLU A 55 -3.03 -8.70 -12.15
CA GLU A 55 -3.48 -9.23 -10.86
C GLU A 55 -4.86 -8.67 -10.48
N GLU A 56 -5.81 -9.47 -10.03
CA GLU A 56 -7.16 -8.99 -9.66
C GLU A 56 -7.24 -8.43 -8.22
N ASN A 57 -6.09 -8.37 -7.53
CA ASN A 57 -5.97 -7.93 -6.15
C ASN A 57 -4.92 -6.83 -6.01
N CYS A 58 -5.14 -5.96 -5.03
CA CYS A 58 -4.21 -4.91 -4.63
C CYS A 58 -2.96 -5.51 -4.01
N ARG A 59 -1.81 -5.14 -4.55
CA ARG A 59 -0.50 -5.63 -4.11
C ARG A 59 -0.02 -5.07 -2.79
N TRP A 60 -0.77 -4.14 -2.19
CA TRP A 60 -0.51 -3.61 -0.87
C TRP A 60 -1.31 -4.35 0.22
N CYS A 61 -2.61 -4.55 0.03
CA CYS A 61 -3.47 -5.14 1.06
C CYS A 61 -3.92 -6.59 0.78
N GLY A 62 -3.77 -7.07 -0.46
CA GLY A 62 -4.27 -8.38 -0.91
C GLY A 62 -5.76 -8.41 -1.29
N ASP A 63 -6.51 -7.33 -1.03
CA ASP A 63 -7.94 -7.26 -1.34
C ASP A 63 -8.21 -6.76 -2.77
N GLY A 64 -9.42 -6.98 -3.28
CA GLY A 64 -9.86 -6.48 -4.59
C GLY A 64 -10.41 -5.05 -4.56
N GLY A 65 -11.19 -4.68 -5.58
CA GLY A 65 -11.95 -3.43 -5.61
C GLY A 65 -11.46 -2.43 -6.68
N ASN A 66 -11.37 -1.15 -6.32
CA ASN A 66 -10.97 -0.09 -7.24
C ASN A 66 -9.44 -0.05 -7.39
N LEU A 67 -8.94 -0.76 -8.40
CA LEU A 67 -7.53 -0.95 -8.67
C LEU A 67 -6.97 0.05 -9.68
N VAL A 68 -5.72 0.43 -9.47
CA VAL A 68 -4.87 1.15 -10.41
C VAL A 68 -3.73 0.23 -10.82
N GLY A 69 -3.56 0.04 -12.13
CA GLY A 69 -2.57 -0.87 -12.71
C GLY A 69 -1.26 -0.21 -13.05
N CYS A 70 -0.18 -0.93 -12.80
CA CYS A 70 1.16 -0.54 -13.22
C CYS A 70 1.30 -0.68 -14.74
N ASP A 71 1.87 0.32 -15.42
CA ASP A 71 2.14 0.24 -16.86
C ASP A 71 3.36 -0.64 -17.20
N PHE A 72 4.05 -1.16 -16.18
CA PHE A 72 5.35 -1.83 -16.32
C PHE A 72 5.40 -3.23 -15.69
N CYS A 73 4.34 -3.68 -15.00
CA CYS A 73 4.24 -5.03 -14.47
C CYS A 73 2.77 -5.44 -14.28
N ILE A 74 2.54 -6.69 -13.90
CA ILE A 74 1.18 -7.24 -13.73
C ILE A 74 0.43 -6.73 -12.48
N ARG A 75 1.10 -5.98 -11.60
CA ARG A 75 0.59 -5.65 -10.25
C ARG A 75 -0.36 -4.47 -10.29
N ASN A 76 -1.33 -4.51 -9.38
CA ASN A 76 -2.30 -3.45 -9.13
C ASN A 76 -2.16 -2.90 -7.71
N VAL A 77 -2.60 -1.67 -7.47
CA VAL A 77 -2.76 -1.09 -6.12
C VAL A 77 -4.14 -0.45 -6.03
N CYS A 78 -4.89 -0.69 -4.95
CA CYS A 78 -6.20 -0.07 -4.80
C CYS A 78 -6.10 1.41 -4.41
N ARG A 79 -7.10 2.19 -4.82
CA ARG A 79 -7.21 3.63 -4.52
C ARG A 79 -7.11 3.90 -3.02
N SER A 80 -7.80 3.10 -2.20
CA SER A 80 -7.79 3.26 -0.74
C SER A 80 -6.38 3.12 -0.14
N CYS A 81 -5.54 2.19 -0.63
CA CYS A 81 -4.16 2.10 -0.15
C CYS A 81 -3.31 3.28 -0.62
N ILE A 82 -3.54 3.82 -1.82
CA ILE A 82 -2.84 5.03 -2.29
C ILE A 82 -3.22 6.21 -1.39
N GLU A 83 -4.51 6.46 -1.21
CA GLU A 83 -5.03 7.58 -0.42
C GLU A 83 -4.62 7.50 1.06
N THR A 84 -4.69 6.31 1.65
CA THR A 84 -4.35 6.11 3.07
C THR A 84 -2.88 6.38 3.36
N ASN A 85 -1.98 6.03 2.43
CA ASN A 85 -0.54 6.06 2.68
C ASN A 85 0.17 7.27 2.04
N LEU A 86 -0.37 7.81 0.94
CA LEU A 86 0.27 8.87 0.15
C LEU A 86 -0.65 10.08 -0.08
N GLY A 87 -1.94 9.97 0.27
CA GLY A 87 -2.92 11.05 0.13
C GLY A 87 -3.65 11.07 -1.21
N ALA A 88 -4.68 11.90 -1.29
CA ALA A 88 -5.53 12.04 -2.47
C ALA A 88 -4.79 12.68 -3.66
N ASP A 89 -3.83 13.58 -3.40
CA ASP A 89 -3.06 14.26 -4.45
C ASP A 89 -2.19 13.29 -5.25
N GLU A 90 -1.61 12.29 -4.60
CA GLU A 90 -0.87 11.21 -5.27
C GLU A 90 -1.81 10.42 -6.18
N LEU A 91 -3.01 10.07 -5.69
CA LEU A 91 -4.00 9.36 -6.50
C LEU A 91 -4.43 10.18 -7.72
N ALA A 92 -4.73 11.47 -7.55
CA ALA A 92 -5.11 12.36 -8.64
C ALA A 92 -3.99 12.46 -9.69
N THR A 93 -2.73 12.56 -9.24
CA THR A 93 -1.54 12.58 -10.11
C THR A 93 -1.44 11.29 -10.94
N ILE A 94 -1.67 10.13 -10.31
CA ILE A 94 -1.61 8.82 -10.98
C ILE A 94 -2.75 8.66 -12.00
N LEU A 95 -3.95 9.13 -11.66
CA LEU A 95 -5.11 9.02 -12.54
C LEU A 95 -5.09 10.05 -13.68
N GLY A 96 -4.18 11.03 -13.64
CA GLY A 96 -4.18 12.15 -14.57
C GLY A 96 -5.44 13.02 -14.45
N GLU A 97 -6.06 13.02 -13.26
CA GLU A 97 -7.23 13.83 -12.95
C GLU A 97 -6.77 15.27 -12.70
N GLU A 98 -6.49 16.01 -13.78
CA GLU A 98 -6.62 17.47 -13.75
C GLU A 98 -8.12 17.79 -13.61
N GLU A 99 -8.50 18.78 -12.80
CA GLU A 99 -9.90 19.20 -12.60
C GLU A 99 -10.55 19.59 -13.94
N GLY A 100 -11.18 18.63 -14.64
CA GLY A 100 -11.93 18.89 -15.88
C GLY A 100 -11.84 17.76 -16.91
N GLU A 101 -12.90 16.95 -16.96
CA GLU A 101 -13.41 16.18 -18.12
C GLU A 101 -12.44 15.28 -18.92
N CYS A 102 -12.67 13.95 -18.86
CA CYS A 102 -12.44 13.11 -20.04
C CYS A 102 -13.25 11.80 -19.98
N ASP A 103 -14.37 11.76 -20.70
CA ASP A 103 -15.21 10.56 -20.93
C ASP A 103 -14.71 9.69 -22.11
N THR A 104 -13.49 9.86 -22.63
CA THR A 104 -13.01 9.12 -23.82
C THR A 104 -11.69 8.37 -23.61
N TRP A 105 -11.60 7.18 -24.19
CA TRP A 105 -10.48 6.23 -24.07
C TRP A 105 -9.26 6.63 -24.91
N GLU A 106 -9.44 7.47 -25.93
CA GLU A 106 -8.36 7.93 -26.83
C GLU A 106 -7.34 8.85 -26.15
N GLN A 107 -7.74 9.60 -25.12
CA GLN A 107 -6.83 10.51 -24.38
C GLN A 107 -5.87 9.80 -23.43
N LYS A 108 -6.08 8.50 -23.13
CA LYS A 108 -5.20 7.74 -22.22
C LYS A 108 -3.83 7.40 -22.83
N ALA A 109 -3.69 7.49 -24.17
CA ALA A 109 -2.44 7.13 -24.86
C ALA A 109 -1.27 8.07 -24.55
N ASP A 110 -1.57 9.34 -24.23
CA ASP A 110 -0.58 10.38 -23.90
C ASP A 110 -0.46 10.65 -22.38
N ALA A 111 -1.20 9.90 -21.55
CA ALA A 111 -1.10 10.01 -20.11
C ALA A 111 0.30 9.57 -19.63
N PRO A 112 0.86 10.22 -18.59
CA PRO A 112 2.12 9.78 -18.01
C PRO A 112 1.98 8.35 -17.50
N LYS A 113 2.89 7.47 -17.94
CA LYS A 113 2.92 6.08 -17.48
C LYS A 113 3.28 6.03 -16.00
N TRP A 114 2.55 5.22 -15.24
CA TRP A 114 2.75 5.03 -13.82
C TRP A 114 3.44 3.70 -13.50
N LYS A 115 4.40 3.77 -12.58
CA LYS A 115 5.04 2.60 -11.97
C LYS A 115 4.50 2.41 -10.57
N CYS A 116 4.01 1.22 -10.26
CA CYS A 116 3.59 0.91 -8.89
C CYS A 116 4.78 0.93 -7.91
N TYR A 117 4.48 0.96 -6.62
CA TYR A 117 5.47 1.09 -5.55
C TYR A 117 6.42 -0.11 -5.39
N ALA A 118 6.13 -1.23 -6.06
CA ALA A 118 7.06 -2.35 -6.16
C ALA A 118 8.07 -2.20 -7.32
N CYS A 119 7.74 -1.42 -8.35
CA CYS A 119 8.62 -1.09 -9.46
C CYS A 119 9.46 0.16 -9.16
N GLU A 120 8.86 1.15 -8.50
CA GLU A 120 9.51 2.41 -8.11
C GLU A 120 9.14 2.75 -6.67
N PRO A 121 9.95 2.31 -5.68
CA PRO A 121 9.62 2.47 -4.26
C PRO A 121 9.88 3.88 -3.70
N ALA A 122 10.42 4.80 -4.50
CA ALA A 122 10.76 6.15 -4.03
C ALA A 122 9.60 6.89 -3.32
N PRO A 123 8.34 6.84 -3.80
CA PRO A 123 7.22 7.50 -3.13
C PRO A 123 6.94 6.95 -1.71
N ILE A 124 7.19 5.65 -1.49
CA ILE A 124 6.92 4.97 -0.20
C ILE A 124 8.16 4.88 0.70
N SER A 125 9.28 5.53 0.33
CA SER A 125 10.54 5.42 1.06
C SER A 125 10.45 5.90 2.51
N HIS A 126 9.61 6.89 2.80
CA HIS A 126 9.36 7.36 4.16
C HIS A 126 8.67 6.27 5.02
N LEU A 127 7.68 5.56 4.48
CA LEU A 127 7.00 4.44 5.16
C LEU A 127 7.96 3.27 5.42
N GLN A 128 8.90 3.04 4.50
CA GLN A 128 9.95 2.02 4.67
C GLN A 128 10.91 2.41 5.79
N ALA A 129 11.30 3.68 5.88
CA ALA A 129 12.15 4.19 6.95
C ALA A 129 11.46 4.12 8.32
N GLU A 130 10.20 4.55 8.41
CA GLU A 130 9.38 4.44 9.62
C GLU A 130 9.24 2.98 10.07
N HIS A 131 9.04 2.06 9.13
CA HIS A 131 9.00 0.63 9.41
C HIS A 131 10.31 0.12 10.00
N GLN A 132 11.45 0.51 9.42
CA GLN A 132 12.77 0.10 9.91
C GLN A 132 13.04 0.60 11.33
N GLU A 133 12.65 1.83 11.64
CA GLU A 133 12.75 2.39 13.00
C GLU A 133 11.90 1.59 13.99
N LEU A 134 10.64 1.29 13.64
CA LEU A 134 9.76 0.48 14.48
C LEU A 134 10.34 -0.92 14.74
N VAL A 135 10.90 -1.56 13.73
CA VAL A 135 11.53 -2.89 13.88
C VAL A 135 12.76 -2.82 14.78
N ALA A 136 13.63 -1.84 14.59
CA ALA A 136 14.82 -1.66 15.43
C ALA A 136 14.44 -1.47 16.90
N ASN A 137 13.44 -0.63 17.19
CA ASN A 137 12.96 -0.40 18.55
C ASN A 137 12.40 -1.69 19.20
N VAL A 138 11.73 -2.55 18.43
CA VAL A 138 11.21 -3.83 18.94
C VAL A 138 12.32 -4.83 19.24
N GLU A 139 13.36 -4.87 18.41
CA GLU A 139 14.50 -5.77 18.60
C GLU A 139 15.36 -5.36 19.80
N GLU A 140 15.47 -4.07 20.11
CA GLU A 140 16.18 -3.56 21.29
C GLU A 140 15.43 -3.85 22.61
N GLU A 141 14.09 -3.99 22.57
CA GLU A 141 13.24 -4.28 23.73
C GLU A 141 13.08 -5.80 24.01
N ALA A 142 13.56 -6.68 23.13
CA ALA A 142 13.39 -8.14 23.18
C ALA A 142 14.55 -8.89 23.87
#